data_AF-A0A690LSG8-F1
#
_entry.id   AF-A0A690LSG8-F1
#
_cell.length_a   1.000
_cell.length_b   1.000
_cell.length_c   1.000
_cell.angle_alpha   90.00
_cell.angle_beta   90.00
_cell.angle_gamma   90.00
#
_symmetry.space_group_name_H-M   'P 1'
#
loop_
_entity.id
_entity.type
_entity.pdbx_description
1 polymer ?
#
loop_
_entity_poly.entity_id
_entity_poly.type
_entity_poly.pdbx_seq_one_letter_code
_entity_poly.pdbx_strand_id
1 'polypeptide(L)'
;MTNNPKVSVVVPSLNSIKYIHECIDSILNQTLKDIEIICVDAGSTDGTLEVLREYEKNDERLKVIVSDKKSYGYQMNLGIKEAKGEYLGIVESDDYIKENMYENLYNIAIEKKCDIVKGDMLNFWDKEERVYEYRLLNWTEVLYNRILNFKIDKRILTESNIMNPSGIHKMEFIKKYNILCNETPGSAFQDTGFWFQLQVLADSIFLVKEAYYYYRQDNVNSSCNSRAKVYCICDEYDYIREFALKNNINEALPIIAYLRYGGYNWNLYRLGEEYKQEFIQKISKDFKEIQNNGEFDPSFFHATQLEILSAIINNPDEYYYDTTNKPLGAIDKIKNQLSYRLGLCIVQSKSIMDFITLPIRLINVLLEYYFEKKVKNVIYKMQPELKSKPIEEYADYYEALKIKKHLSYKIGKTLLKHPFTFIFRINTIYKEYKKDAKNNIY
;
A
#
# COMPACT_ATOMS: atom_id res chain seq x y z
N MET A 1 14.39 42.96 -15.69
CA MET A 1 14.31 41.49 -15.67
C MET A 1 13.35 41.15 -14.55
N THR A 2 12.23 40.51 -14.82
CA THR A 2 11.36 40.00 -13.75
C THR A 2 12.13 38.89 -13.05
N ASN A 3 12.52 39.10 -11.80
CA ASN A 3 13.22 38.09 -11.01
C ASN A 3 12.19 36.98 -10.72
N ASN A 4 12.30 35.83 -11.40
CA ASN A 4 11.37 34.73 -11.19
C ASN A 4 11.53 34.21 -9.74
N PRO A 5 10.45 33.74 -9.09
CA PRO A 5 10.56 33.07 -7.81
C PRO A 5 11.53 31.88 -7.90
N LYS A 6 12.17 31.53 -6.80
CA LYS A 6 13.00 30.32 -6.74
C LYS A 6 12.13 29.07 -6.74
N VAL A 7 11.03 29.10 -6.00
CA VAL A 7 10.08 27.99 -5.90
C VAL A 7 8.64 28.49 -6.05
N SER A 8 7.87 27.84 -6.94
CA SER A 8 6.40 27.94 -6.97
C SER A 8 5.80 26.80 -6.17
N VAL A 9 5.06 27.11 -5.12
CA VAL A 9 4.39 26.12 -4.28
C VAL A 9 2.94 25.99 -4.71
N VAL A 10 2.57 24.85 -5.29
CA VAL A 10 1.19 24.56 -5.67
C VAL A 10 0.48 23.85 -4.51
N VAL A 11 -0.70 24.36 -4.14
CA VAL A 11 -1.55 23.82 -3.07
C VAL A 11 -2.93 23.49 -3.67
N PRO A 12 -3.19 22.23 -4.07
CA PRO A 12 -4.53 21.81 -4.45
C PRO A 12 -5.43 21.74 -3.20
N SER A 13 -6.68 22.19 -3.32
CA SER A 13 -7.59 22.27 -2.18
C SER A 13 -9.04 21.98 -2.54
N LEU A 14 -9.71 21.22 -1.68
CA LEU A 14 -11.14 20.94 -1.77
C LEU A 14 -11.68 20.55 -0.39
N ASN A 15 -12.47 21.44 0.19
CA ASN A 15 -13.08 21.28 1.51
C ASN A 15 -12.06 20.90 2.62
N SER A 16 -11.05 21.74 2.78
CA SER A 16 -9.92 21.54 3.70
C SER A 16 -9.92 22.54 4.87
N ILE A 17 -11.07 23.12 5.24
CA ILE A 17 -11.16 24.23 6.22
C ILE A 17 -10.47 23.92 7.54
N LYS A 18 -10.54 22.65 7.97
CA LYS A 18 -9.95 22.18 9.22
C LYS A 18 -8.41 22.29 9.25
N TYR A 19 -7.77 22.29 8.09
CA TYR A 19 -6.31 22.12 7.96
C TYR A 19 -5.63 23.26 7.20
N ILE A 20 -6.38 23.99 6.38
CA ILE A 20 -5.81 24.94 5.41
C ILE A 20 -4.98 26.05 6.05
N HIS A 21 -5.34 26.53 7.24
CA HIS A 21 -4.55 27.53 7.98
C HIS A 21 -3.13 27.02 8.27
N GLU A 22 -3.00 25.83 8.85
CA GLU A 22 -1.70 25.24 9.19
C GLU A 22 -0.84 25.00 7.94
N CYS A 23 -1.47 24.52 6.86
CA CYS A 23 -0.83 24.34 5.56
C CYS A 23 -0.24 25.66 5.06
N ILE A 24 -1.07 26.70 4.90
CA ILE A 24 -0.65 27.98 4.32
C ILE A 24 0.36 28.71 5.23
N ASP A 25 0.14 28.73 6.54
CA ASP A 25 1.07 29.35 7.48
C ASP A 25 2.45 28.69 7.41
N SER A 26 2.53 27.36 7.25
CA SER A 26 3.81 26.65 7.12
C SER A 26 4.61 27.04 5.86
N ILE A 27 3.91 27.41 4.78
CA ILE A 27 4.52 27.88 3.53
C ILE A 27 4.93 29.35 3.65
N LEU A 28 4.09 30.20 4.23
CA LEU A 28 4.37 31.63 4.43
C LEU A 28 5.58 31.86 5.34
N ASN A 29 5.75 30.98 6.34
CA ASN A 29 6.84 31.01 7.31
C ASN A 29 8.16 30.40 6.80
N GLN A 30 8.23 29.95 5.54
CA GLN A 30 9.47 29.40 4.99
C GLN A 30 10.64 30.39 5.10
N THR A 31 11.83 29.89 5.41
CA THR A 31 13.06 30.72 5.47
C THR A 31 13.44 31.25 4.09
N LEU A 32 13.17 30.49 3.03
CA LEU A 32 13.26 30.95 1.64
C LEU A 32 12.11 31.92 1.33
N LYS A 33 12.43 33.22 1.15
CA LYS A 33 11.41 34.26 0.89
C LYS A 33 11.00 34.41 -0.57
N ASP A 34 11.88 34.05 -1.50
CA ASP A 34 11.65 34.10 -2.95
C ASP A 34 10.75 32.94 -3.43
N ILE A 35 9.54 32.86 -2.88
CA ILE A 35 8.53 31.85 -3.23
C ILE A 35 7.27 32.53 -3.75
N GLU A 36 6.57 31.86 -4.66
CA GLU A 36 5.16 32.16 -4.95
C GLU A 36 4.29 30.97 -4.52
N ILE A 37 3.05 31.24 -4.12
CA ILE A 37 2.11 30.24 -3.59
C ILE A 37 0.87 30.27 -4.47
N ILE A 38 0.53 29.13 -5.07
CA ILE A 38 -0.59 29.00 -6.01
C ILE A 38 -1.58 28.02 -5.40
N CYS A 39 -2.61 28.56 -4.76
CA CYS A 39 -3.69 27.76 -4.21
C CYS A 39 -4.72 27.52 -5.32
N VAL A 40 -5.00 26.26 -5.63
CA VAL A 40 -5.99 25.89 -6.64
C VAL A 40 -7.15 25.20 -5.93
N ASP A 41 -8.27 25.89 -5.82
CA ASP A 41 -9.47 25.43 -5.11
C ASP A 41 -10.49 24.83 -6.10
N ALA A 42 -10.96 23.60 -5.85
CA ALA A 42 -11.95 22.93 -6.70
C ALA A 42 -13.41 23.20 -6.31
N GLY A 43 -13.72 24.45 -5.92
CA GLY A 43 -15.07 24.86 -5.54
C GLY A 43 -15.45 24.33 -4.17
N SER A 44 -14.63 24.65 -3.17
CA SER A 44 -14.92 24.37 -1.77
C SER A 44 -16.18 25.08 -1.30
N THR A 45 -16.87 24.47 -0.34
CA THR A 45 -18.17 24.94 0.20
C THR A 45 -18.19 25.01 1.73
N ASP A 46 -17.04 24.78 2.37
CA ASP A 46 -16.88 24.64 3.82
C ASP A 46 -16.17 25.83 4.48
N GLY A 47 -15.91 26.92 3.73
CA GLY A 47 -15.13 28.07 4.19
C GLY A 47 -13.69 28.11 3.69
N THR A 48 -13.18 27.03 3.06
CA THR A 48 -11.78 26.95 2.61
C THR A 48 -11.43 28.06 1.62
N LEU A 49 -12.30 28.32 0.64
CA LEU A 49 -12.04 29.33 -0.41
C LEU A 49 -12.00 30.75 0.19
N GLU A 50 -12.88 31.04 1.14
CA GLU A 50 -12.93 32.32 1.84
C GLU A 50 -11.64 32.59 2.62
N VAL A 51 -11.16 31.58 3.34
CA VAL A 51 -9.87 31.65 4.06
C VAL A 51 -8.71 31.88 3.09
N LEU A 52 -8.66 31.13 1.98
CA LEU A 52 -7.60 31.30 0.98
C LEU A 52 -7.60 32.72 0.37
N ARG A 53 -8.77 33.30 0.11
CA ARG A 53 -8.90 34.68 -0.39
C ARG A 53 -8.48 35.72 0.65
N GLU A 54 -8.66 35.44 1.94
CA GLU A 54 -8.13 36.30 3.00
C GLU A 54 -6.59 36.30 3.00
N TYR A 55 -5.96 35.13 2.89
CA TYR A 55 -4.51 35.04 2.76
C TYR A 55 -4.00 35.76 1.50
N GLU A 56 -4.65 35.59 0.35
CA GLU A 56 -4.29 36.27 -0.92
C GLU A 56 -4.31 37.79 -0.77
N LYS A 57 -5.26 38.33 0.01
CA LYS A 57 -5.35 39.77 0.28
C LYS A 57 -4.20 40.27 1.15
N ASN A 58 -3.67 39.41 2.02
CA ASN A 58 -2.70 39.78 3.05
C ASN A 58 -1.25 39.49 2.67
N ASP A 59 -0.99 38.61 1.68
CA ASP A 59 0.36 38.29 1.20
C ASP A 59 0.39 38.23 -0.34
N GLU A 60 1.16 39.14 -0.96
CA GLU A 60 1.26 39.27 -2.42
C GLU A 60 1.89 38.07 -3.13
N ARG A 61 2.56 37.18 -2.38
CA ARG A 61 3.14 35.95 -2.92
C ARG A 61 2.09 34.88 -3.18
N LEU A 62 0.91 34.99 -2.55
CA LEU A 62 -0.16 34.01 -2.66
C LEU A 62 -1.18 34.42 -3.73
N LYS A 63 -1.56 33.47 -4.57
CA LYS A 63 -2.60 33.60 -5.60
C LYS A 63 -3.59 32.45 -5.48
N VAL A 64 -4.89 32.75 -5.57
CA VAL A 64 -5.97 31.77 -5.53
C VAL A 64 -6.64 31.65 -6.89
N ILE A 65 -6.69 30.42 -7.39
CA ILE A 65 -7.33 30.03 -8.65
C ILE A 65 -8.50 29.11 -8.31
N VAL A 66 -9.69 29.39 -8.85
CA VAL A 66 -10.83 28.48 -8.72
C VAL A 66 -10.85 27.58 -9.95
N SER A 67 -10.70 26.29 -9.72
CA SER A 67 -10.81 25.25 -10.74
C SER A 67 -12.27 25.05 -11.14
N ASP A 68 -12.51 24.91 -12.44
CA ASP A 68 -13.82 24.57 -13.00
C ASP A 68 -14.13 23.06 -12.94
N LYS A 69 -13.13 22.23 -12.58
CA LYS A 69 -13.27 20.78 -12.44
C LYS A 69 -12.84 20.30 -11.05
N LYS A 70 -13.63 19.36 -10.51
CA LYS A 70 -13.29 18.60 -9.29
C LYS A 70 -12.40 17.40 -9.64
N SER A 71 -11.15 17.68 -10.00
CA SER A 71 -10.12 16.68 -10.26
C SER A 71 -8.80 17.15 -9.63
N TYR A 72 -8.14 16.29 -8.86
CA TYR A 72 -6.83 16.60 -8.29
C TYR A 72 -5.82 16.88 -9.39
N GLY A 73 -5.75 16.02 -10.41
CA GLY A 73 -4.81 16.20 -11.50
C GLY A 73 -5.05 17.47 -12.31
N TYR A 74 -6.31 17.84 -12.55
CA TYR A 74 -6.61 19.11 -13.22
C TYR A 74 -6.18 20.34 -12.39
N GLN A 75 -6.41 20.33 -11.07
CA GLN A 75 -5.94 21.39 -10.18
C GLN A 75 -4.42 21.53 -10.22
N MET A 76 -3.72 20.39 -10.16
CA MET A 76 -2.27 20.34 -10.28
C MET A 76 -1.79 20.91 -11.62
N ASN A 77 -2.39 20.50 -12.73
CA ASN A 77 -2.03 20.97 -14.07
C ASN A 77 -2.28 22.49 -14.23
N LEU A 78 -3.37 23.03 -13.66
CA LEU A 78 -3.61 24.47 -13.60
C LEU A 78 -2.52 25.19 -12.79
N GLY A 79 -2.15 24.66 -11.62
CA GLY A 79 -1.09 25.21 -10.79
C GLY A 79 0.27 25.22 -11.51
N ILE A 80 0.65 24.10 -12.13
CA ILE A 80 1.88 23.96 -12.92
C ILE A 80 1.92 24.95 -14.08
N LYS A 81 0.79 25.14 -14.77
CA LYS A 81 0.69 26.08 -15.89
C LYS A 81 0.95 27.52 -15.45
N GLU A 82 0.47 27.89 -14.27
CA GLU A 82 0.58 29.26 -13.73
C GLU A 82 1.91 29.51 -13.01
N ALA A 83 2.64 28.45 -12.67
CA ALA A 83 3.92 28.52 -11.98
C ALA A 83 5.05 29.13 -12.83
N LYS A 84 5.73 30.10 -12.23
CA LYS A 84 6.81 30.92 -12.78
C LYS A 84 8.17 30.66 -12.13
N GLY A 85 8.20 29.90 -11.05
CA GLY A 85 9.39 29.62 -10.28
C GLY A 85 10.38 28.73 -11.02
N GLU A 86 11.65 28.79 -10.61
CA GLU A 86 12.70 27.91 -11.14
C GLU A 86 12.41 26.43 -10.82
N TYR A 87 11.81 26.17 -9.66
CA TYR A 87 11.34 24.86 -9.21
C TYR A 87 9.86 24.88 -8.82
N LEU A 88 9.20 23.75 -8.96
CA LEU A 88 7.87 23.45 -8.45
C LEU A 88 7.96 22.71 -7.12
N GLY A 89 7.33 23.24 -6.07
CA GLY A 89 6.99 22.54 -4.84
C GLY A 89 5.51 22.21 -4.79
N ILE A 90 5.14 21.16 -4.06
CA ILE A 90 3.74 20.73 -3.89
C ILE A 90 3.49 20.49 -2.41
N VAL A 91 2.41 21.04 -1.88
CA VAL A 91 1.93 20.79 -0.50
C VAL A 91 0.45 20.51 -0.55
N GLU A 92 0.02 19.38 0.02
CA GLU A 92 -1.39 19.05 0.14
C GLU A 92 -2.05 19.94 1.20
N SER A 93 -3.29 20.36 0.93
CA SER A 93 -4.03 21.28 1.80
C SER A 93 -4.32 20.78 3.22
N ASP A 94 -4.09 19.49 3.51
CA ASP A 94 -4.22 18.89 4.83
C ASP A 94 -2.87 18.60 5.53
N ASP A 95 -1.75 18.89 4.87
CA ASP A 95 -0.40 18.68 5.36
C ASP A 95 0.26 20.00 5.78
N TYR A 96 1.49 19.92 6.31
CA TYR A 96 2.35 21.09 6.52
C TYR A 96 3.82 20.75 6.34
N ILE A 97 4.67 21.78 6.26
CA ILE A 97 6.10 21.62 5.97
C ILE A 97 6.98 22.30 7.02
N LYS A 98 8.20 21.78 7.18
CA LYS A 98 9.24 22.35 8.06
C LYS A 98 9.68 23.72 7.52
N GLU A 99 9.91 24.69 8.39
CA GLU A 99 10.22 26.09 8.04
C GLU A 99 11.40 26.28 7.08
N ASN A 100 12.38 25.37 7.10
CA ASN A 100 13.57 25.45 6.23
C ASN A 100 13.55 24.46 5.04
N MET A 101 12.41 23.83 4.76
CA MET A 101 12.28 22.83 3.70
C MET A 101 12.73 23.38 2.35
N TYR A 102 12.11 24.45 1.85
CA TYR A 102 12.41 24.92 0.50
C TYR A 102 13.77 25.57 0.38
N GLU A 103 14.29 26.23 1.43
CA GLU A 103 15.66 26.75 1.43
C GLU A 103 16.68 25.63 1.28
N ASN A 104 16.58 24.59 2.11
CA ASN A 104 17.52 23.47 2.09
C ASN A 104 17.45 22.70 0.76
N LEU A 105 16.24 22.35 0.32
CA LEU A 105 16.06 21.62 -0.94
C LEU A 105 16.55 22.43 -2.13
N TYR A 106 16.25 23.74 -2.19
CA TYR A 106 16.69 24.62 -3.28
C TYR A 106 18.21 24.73 -3.31
N ASN A 107 18.86 24.94 -2.16
CA ASN A 107 20.32 25.03 -2.08
C ASN A 107 21.00 23.76 -2.60
N ILE A 108 20.46 22.58 -2.24
CA ILE A 108 20.95 21.30 -2.75
C ILE A 108 20.73 21.20 -4.25
N ALA A 109 19.55 21.59 -4.77
CA ALA A 109 19.25 21.51 -6.19
C ALA A 109 20.19 22.36 -7.02
N ILE A 110 20.53 23.56 -6.55
CA ILE A 110 21.49 24.45 -7.22
C ILE A 110 22.93 23.93 -7.11
N GLU A 111 23.37 23.52 -5.92
CA GLU A 111 24.74 23.02 -5.69
C GLU A 111 25.01 21.76 -6.52
N LYS A 112 24.05 20.82 -6.52
CA LYS A 112 24.16 19.52 -7.19
C LYS A 112 23.65 19.53 -8.62
N LYS A 113 23.00 20.61 -9.07
CA LYS A 113 22.38 20.78 -10.39
C LYS A 113 21.34 19.70 -10.69
N CYS A 114 20.42 19.49 -9.75
CA CYS A 114 19.43 18.42 -9.82
C CYS A 114 18.12 18.87 -10.48
N ASP A 115 17.48 17.96 -11.20
CA ASP A 115 16.10 18.12 -11.66
C ASP A 115 15.14 17.94 -10.48
N ILE A 116 15.41 16.98 -9.60
CA ILE A 116 14.55 16.65 -8.46
C ILE A 116 15.36 16.59 -7.17
N VAL A 117 14.86 17.24 -6.12
CA VAL A 117 15.37 17.05 -4.75
C VAL A 117 14.20 16.73 -3.82
N LYS A 118 14.33 15.63 -3.07
CA LYS A 118 13.28 15.14 -2.18
C LYS A 118 13.86 14.60 -0.88
N GLY A 119 13.21 14.92 0.24
CA GLY A 119 13.55 14.38 1.55
C GLY A 119 12.60 13.29 2.01
N ASP A 120 12.89 12.74 3.19
CA ASP A 120 11.97 11.91 3.95
C ASP A 120 10.78 12.75 4.46
N MET A 121 9.88 12.11 5.21
CA MET A 121 8.75 12.79 5.84
C MET A 121 8.44 12.24 7.22
N LEU A 122 7.59 12.96 7.94
CA LEU A 122 6.97 12.50 9.18
C LEU A 122 5.49 12.27 8.90
N ASN A 123 5.00 11.06 9.15
CA ASN A 123 3.58 10.85 9.33
C ASN A 123 3.15 11.51 10.64
N PHE A 124 1.95 12.10 10.70
CA PHE A 124 1.41 12.63 11.95
C PHE A 124 -0.10 12.46 12.12
N TRP A 125 -0.54 12.43 13.38
CA TRP A 125 -1.95 12.31 13.79
C TRP A 125 -2.23 13.29 14.93
N ASP A 126 -3.37 13.98 14.89
CA ASP A 126 -3.93 14.80 15.96
C ASP A 126 -4.94 13.96 16.77
N LYS A 127 -4.43 13.19 17.73
CA LYS A 127 -5.24 12.44 18.71
C LYS A 127 -5.51 13.33 19.94
N GLU A 128 -5.46 12.77 21.14
CA GLU A 128 -5.43 13.59 22.38
C GLU A 128 -4.18 14.51 22.40
N GLU A 129 -3.06 13.99 21.87
CA GLU A 129 -1.83 14.74 21.59
C GLU A 129 -1.38 14.44 20.15
N ARG A 130 -0.59 15.35 19.57
CA ARG A 130 -0.01 15.15 18.24
C ARG A 130 1.12 14.14 18.30
N VAL A 131 1.03 13.10 17.46
CA VAL A 131 2.02 12.01 17.37
C VAL A 131 2.72 12.04 16.02
N TYR A 132 4.02 11.76 16.01
CA TYR A 132 4.84 11.69 14.80
C TYR A 132 5.46 10.31 14.61
N GLU A 133 5.53 9.85 13.36
CA GLU A 133 6.25 8.65 12.96
C GLU A 133 7.16 8.97 11.76
N TYR A 134 8.43 8.62 11.86
CA TYR A 134 9.39 8.85 10.77
C TYR A 134 9.13 7.90 9.61
N ARG A 135 8.96 8.44 8.42
CA ARG A 135 8.72 7.69 7.19
C ARG A 135 9.85 7.88 6.21
N LEU A 136 10.62 6.82 6.03
CA LEU A 136 11.71 6.75 5.06
C LEU A 136 11.16 6.78 3.63
N LEU A 137 11.77 7.60 2.78
CA LEU A 137 11.53 7.63 1.35
C LEU A 137 11.90 6.31 0.67
N ASN A 138 13.00 5.69 1.06
CA ASN A 138 13.48 4.45 0.47
C ASN A 138 13.75 3.39 1.54
N TRP A 139 13.53 2.13 1.18
CA TRP A 139 13.80 0.97 2.05
C TRP A 139 15.30 0.74 2.28
N THR A 140 16.13 1.30 1.40
CA THR A 140 17.57 1.12 1.40
C THR A 140 18.27 2.48 1.48
N GLU A 141 19.41 2.50 2.16
CA GLU A 141 20.20 3.74 2.27
C GLU A 141 20.97 4.06 0.97
N VAL A 142 21.09 3.11 0.05
CA VAL A 142 21.95 3.21 -1.15
C VAL A 142 21.50 4.28 -2.14
N LEU A 143 20.25 4.74 -2.03
CA LEU A 143 19.68 5.80 -2.87
C LEU A 143 19.89 7.21 -2.32
N TYR A 144 20.31 7.38 -1.07
CA TYR A 144 20.45 8.71 -0.47
C TYR A 144 21.79 9.37 -0.80
N ASN A 145 21.79 10.71 -0.79
CA ASN A 145 22.96 11.58 -0.87
C ASN A 145 23.86 11.37 -2.10
N ARG A 146 23.26 11.00 -3.22
CA ARG A 146 23.92 10.84 -4.51
C ARG A 146 22.99 11.23 -5.65
N ILE A 147 23.57 11.49 -6.81
CA ILE A 147 22.80 11.69 -8.05
C ILE A 147 22.31 10.34 -8.54
N LEU A 148 21.00 10.25 -8.76
CA LEU A 148 20.30 9.10 -9.31
C LEU A 148 19.69 9.44 -10.66
N ASN A 149 19.54 8.44 -11.50
CA ASN A 149 18.86 8.51 -12.79
C ASN A 149 18.29 7.12 -13.12
N PHE A 150 17.04 7.05 -13.57
CA PHE A 150 16.36 5.79 -13.86
C PHE A 150 17.11 4.91 -14.89
N LYS A 151 17.75 5.53 -15.88
CA LYS A 151 18.55 4.83 -16.91
C LYS A 151 19.76 4.09 -16.33
N ILE A 152 20.25 4.52 -15.16
CA ILE A 152 21.40 3.94 -14.48
C ILE A 152 20.97 3.02 -13.34
N ASP A 153 20.00 3.46 -12.54
CA ASP A 153 19.58 2.76 -11.33
C ASP A 153 18.05 2.63 -11.25
N LYS A 154 17.55 1.46 -11.66
CA LYS A 154 16.11 1.15 -11.66
C LYS A 154 15.52 1.05 -10.26
N ARG A 155 16.35 0.95 -9.21
CA ARG A 155 15.90 0.90 -7.81
C ARG A 155 15.15 2.15 -7.38
N ILE A 156 15.31 3.26 -8.09
CA ILE A 156 14.51 4.49 -7.90
C ILE A 156 13.00 4.19 -7.92
N LEU A 157 12.57 3.23 -8.76
CA LEU A 157 11.16 2.83 -8.83
C LEU A 157 10.81 1.70 -7.86
N THR A 158 11.72 0.75 -7.61
CA THR A 158 11.40 -0.48 -6.86
C THR A 158 11.68 -0.40 -5.38
N GLU A 159 12.53 0.52 -4.94
CA GLU A 159 12.95 0.69 -3.54
C GLU A 159 12.41 1.97 -2.89
N SER A 160 11.55 2.72 -3.58
CA SER A 160 10.87 3.90 -3.05
C SER A 160 9.54 3.53 -2.38
N ASN A 161 9.30 4.06 -1.18
CA ASN A 161 8.13 3.80 -0.32
C ASN A 161 7.08 4.92 -0.37
N ILE A 162 7.39 6.03 -1.02
CA ILE A 162 6.58 7.24 -1.00
C ILE A 162 6.32 7.70 -2.43
N MET A 163 5.04 7.63 -2.81
CA MET A 163 4.58 7.93 -4.17
C MET A 163 4.12 9.37 -4.35
N ASN A 164 4.05 10.16 -3.27
CA ASN A 164 3.69 11.56 -3.40
C ASN A 164 4.86 12.38 -4.00
N PRO A 165 4.60 13.42 -4.79
CA PRO A 165 5.62 14.25 -5.39
C PRO A 165 6.12 15.35 -4.43
N SER A 166 6.13 15.13 -3.11
CA SER A 166 6.70 16.11 -2.17
C SER A 166 8.19 16.34 -2.47
N GLY A 167 8.69 17.55 -2.23
CA GLY A 167 10.04 17.98 -2.62
C GLY A 167 9.99 19.16 -3.57
N ILE A 168 11.04 19.31 -4.38
CA ILE A 168 11.08 20.30 -5.47
C ILE A 168 11.51 19.68 -6.79
N HIS A 169 10.91 20.19 -7.87
CA HIS A 169 11.08 19.69 -9.24
C HIS A 169 11.36 20.85 -10.18
N LYS A 170 12.51 20.86 -10.85
CA LYS A 170 12.92 21.92 -11.76
C LYS A 170 11.89 22.16 -12.87
N MET A 171 11.36 23.38 -12.94
CA MET A 171 10.25 23.75 -13.82
C MET A 171 10.60 23.60 -15.31
N GLU A 172 11.86 23.84 -15.66
CA GLU A 172 12.36 23.74 -17.03
C GLU A 172 12.14 22.32 -17.60
N PHE A 173 12.45 21.25 -16.85
CA PHE A 173 12.29 19.89 -17.38
C PHE A 173 10.83 19.44 -17.37
N ILE A 174 10.03 19.86 -16.38
CA ILE A 174 8.57 19.63 -16.36
C ILE A 174 7.96 20.18 -17.65
N LYS A 175 8.30 21.42 -18.02
CA LYS A 175 7.84 22.07 -19.25
C LYS A 175 8.39 21.38 -20.50
N LYS A 176 9.69 21.02 -20.50
CA LYS A 176 10.35 20.33 -21.64
C LYS A 176 9.67 19.01 -21.99
N TYR A 177 9.33 18.20 -21.00
CA TYR A 177 8.73 16.87 -21.22
C TYR A 177 7.20 16.86 -21.08
N ASN A 178 6.58 18.02 -20.85
CA ASN A 178 5.14 18.16 -20.64
C ASN A 178 4.60 17.17 -19.58
N ILE A 179 5.27 17.14 -18.42
CA ILE A 179 4.90 16.26 -17.30
C ILE A 179 3.65 16.83 -16.63
N LEU A 180 2.56 16.08 -16.67
CA LEU A 180 1.25 16.49 -16.18
C LEU A 180 0.60 15.36 -15.38
N CYS A 181 -0.26 15.71 -14.43
CA CYS A 181 -1.11 14.75 -13.75
C CYS A 181 -2.21 14.25 -14.69
N ASN A 182 -2.63 13.00 -14.52
CA ASN A 182 -3.83 12.47 -15.12
C ASN A 182 -5.07 13.24 -14.59
N GLU A 183 -5.98 13.67 -15.46
CA GLU A 183 -7.12 14.52 -15.07
C GLU A 183 -8.39 13.73 -14.75
N THR A 184 -8.26 12.49 -14.28
CA THR A 184 -9.41 11.67 -13.87
C THR A 184 -10.24 12.40 -12.80
N PRO A 185 -11.58 12.25 -12.81
CA PRO A 185 -12.44 12.91 -11.83
C PRO A 185 -12.11 12.52 -10.39
N GLY A 186 -12.22 13.49 -9.47
CA GLY A 186 -11.94 13.32 -8.05
C GLY A 186 -10.45 13.31 -7.70
N SER A 187 -10.14 12.87 -6.48
CA SER A 187 -8.79 12.79 -5.92
C SER A 187 -8.44 11.33 -5.63
N ALA A 188 -7.74 10.64 -6.52
CA ALA A 188 -7.34 9.25 -6.33
C ALA A 188 -6.16 8.90 -7.24
N PHE A 189 -5.01 8.59 -6.63
CA PHE A 189 -3.83 8.02 -7.28
C PHE A 189 -3.15 8.88 -8.36
N GLN A 190 -3.63 10.06 -8.74
CA GLN A 190 -3.03 10.82 -9.86
C GLN A 190 -1.61 11.35 -9.54
N ASP A 191 -1.26 11.39 -8.26
CA ASP A 191 0.10 11.62 -7.77
C ASP A 191 1.06 10.49 -8.20
N THR A 192 0.57 9.25 -8.29
CA THR A 192 1.33 8.06 -8.71
C THR A 192 1.85 8.20 -10.14
N GLY A 193 0.99 8.56 -11.10
CA GLY A 193 1.44 8.73 -12.49
C GLY A 193 2.27 9.99 -12.68
N PHE A 194 1.99 11.08 -11.96
CA PHE A 194 2.84 12.26 -11.99
C PHE A 194 4.24 11.97 -11.47
N TRP A 195 4.35 11.29 -10.31
CA TRP A 195 5.63 10.91 -9.74
C TRP A 195 6.40 9.91 -10.61
N PHE A 196 5.71 8.92 -11.20
CA PHE A 196 6.33 7.99 -12.14
C PHE A 196 7.01 8.74 -13.31
N GLN A 197 6.30 9.68 -13.94
CA GLN A 197 6.84 10.48 -15.04
C GLN A 197 8.09 11.28 -14.61
N LEU A 198 8.03 11.92 -13.44
CA LEU A 198 9.17 12.65 -12.87
C LEU A 198 10.39 11.74 -12.69
N GLN A 199 10.21 10.55 -12.12
CA GLN A 199 11.30 9.62 -11.83
C GLN A 199 11.98 9.06 -13.09
N VAL A 200 11.20 8.71 -14.12
CA VAL A 200 11.75 8.07 -15.33
C VAL A 200 12.35 9.06 -16.33
N LEU A 201 11.93 10.33 -16.30
CA LEU A 201 12.40 11.37 -17.20
C LEU A 201 13.52 12.24 -16.64
N ALA A 202 13.64 12.36 -15.32
CA ALA A 202 14.68 13.19 -14.70
C ALA A 202 16.08 12.66 -15.01
N ASP A 203 16.97 13.59 -15.39
CA ASP A 203 18.38 13.25 -15.61
C ASP A 203 19.16 13.20 -14.29
N SER A 204 18.66 13.89 -13.25
CA SER A 204 19.30 14.00 -11.95
C SER A 204 18.30 14.10 -10.78
N ILE A 205 18.26 13.07 -9.94
CA ILE A 205 17.44 13.01 -8.72
C ILE A 205 18.39 12.93 -7.52
N PHE A 206 18.14 13.74 -6.49
CA PHE A 206 18.90 13.71 -5.24
C PHE A 206 17.99 13.54 -4.03
N LEU A 207 18.19 12.45 -3.29
CA LEU A 207 17.36 12.09 -2.15
C LEU A 207 18.11 12.35 -0.85
N VAL A 208 17.50 13.08 0.08
CA VAL A 208 18.11 13.40 1.38
C VAL A 208 17.41 12.67 2.52
N LYS A 209 18.22 12.21 3.48
CA LYS A 209 17.74 11.49 4.68
C LYS A 209 17.39 12.47 5.80
N GLU A 210 16.58 13.47 5.47
CA GLU A 210 16.00 14.42 6.42
C GLU A 210 14.51 14.55 6.12
N ALA A 211 13.70 14.51 7.17
CA ALA A 211 12.26 14.69 7.07
C ALA A 211 11.90 16.18 7.07
N TYR A 212 11.34 16.65 5.96
CA TYR A 212 10.90 18.04 5.79
C TYR A 212 9.39 18.20 5.72
N TYR A 213 8.71 17.16 5.28
CA TYR A 213 7.28 17.18 5.01
C TYR A 213 6.54 16.48 6.14
N TYR A 214 5.44 17.05 6.63
CA TYR A 214 4.58 16.44 7.65
C TYR A 214 3.30 15.99 6.97
N TYR A 215 3.16 14.67 6.86
CA TYR A 215 2.07 14.00 6.15
C TYR A 215 0.97 13.57 7.13
N ARG A 216 -0.19 14.16 7.02
CA ARG A 216 -1.33 13.94 7.92
C ARG A 216 -1.94 12.57 7.67
N GLN A 217 -2.29 11.87 8.74
CA GLN A 217 -2.82 10.50 8.66
C GLN A 217 -4.23 10.34 9.22
N ASP A 218 -4.82 11.40 9.77
CA ASP A 218 -6.12 11.40 10.44
C ASP A 218 -7.18 12.28 9.73
N ASN A 219 -6.94 12.66 8.49
CA ASN A 219 -7.94 13.32 7.66
C ASN A 219 -9.08 12.34 7.32
N VAL A 220 -10.25 12.55 7.92
CA VAL A 220 -11.44 11.74 7.69
C VAL A 220 -11.94 11.81 6.25
N ASN A 221 -11.70 12.93 5.56
CA ASN A 221 -12.08 13.16 4.17
C ASN A 221 -11.02 12.66 3.17
N SER A 222 -9.94 12.02 3.65
CA SER A 222 -8.89 11.48 2.79
C SER A 222 -9.46 10.53 1.74
N SER A 223 -8.97 10.65 0.51
CA SER A 223 -9.33 9.78 -0.60
C SER A 223 -9.07 8.30 -0.32
N CYS A 224 -8.04 8.01 0.48
CA CYS A 224 -7.67 6.67 0.92
C CYS A 224 -8.80 5.96 1.69
N ASN A 225 -9.63 6.73 2.41
CA ASN A 225 -10.75 6.20 3.20
C ASN A 225 -11.99 5.85 2.36
N SER A 226 -12.02 6.24 1.08
CA SER A 226 -13.17 5.98 0.20
C SER A 226 -13.16 4.54 -0.33
N ARG A 227 -14.07 3.72 0.19
CA ARG A 227 -14.22 2.29 -0.14
C ARG A 227 -14.72 1.99 -1.55
N ALA A 228 -15.32 2.97 -2.23
CA ALA A 228 -15.91 2.82 -3.57
C ALA A 228 -14.95 3.21 -4.72
N LYS A 229 -13.71 3.62 -4.42
CA LYS A 229 -12.71 3.97 -5.45
C LYS A 229 -12.04 2.71 -6.00
N VAL A 230 -12.85 1.88 -6.68
CA VAL A 230 -12.45 0.56 -7.18
C VAL A 230 -11.43 0.70 -8.30
N TYR A 231 -11.76 1.43 -9.37
CA TYR A 231 -10.99 1.42 -10.61
C TYR A 231 -10.00 2.58 -10.80
N CYS A 232 -10.03 3.62 -9.95
CA CYS A 232 -9.15 4.78 -10.13
C CYS A 232 -7.67 4.38 -10.21
N ILE A 233 -7.25 3.37 -9.45
CA ILE A 233 -5.88 2.86 -9.50
C ILE A 233 -5.59 2.08 -10.79
N CYS A 234 -6.57 1.36 -11.34
CA CYS A 234 -6.44 0.67 -12.62
C CYS A 234 -6.22 1.69 -13.73
N ASP A 235 -7.08 2.71 -13.77
CA ASP A 235 -7.03 3.78 -14.77
C ASP A 235 -5.68 4.52 -14.71
N GLU A 236 -5.16 4.74 -13.50
CA GLU A 236 -3.87 5.39 -13.31
C GLU A 236 -2.70 4.52 -13.80
N TYR A 237 -2.71 3.22 -13.54
CA TYR A 237 -1.66 2.35 -14.09
C TYR A 237 -1.79 2.13 -15.59
N ASP A 238 -3.00 2.22 -16.16
CA ASP A 238 -3.21 2.19 -17.60
C ASP A 238 -2.62 3.45 -18.23
N TYR A 239 -2.86 4.63 -17.63
CA TYR A 239 -2.21 5.89 -18.00
C TYR A 239 -0.68 5.82 -17.93
N ILE A 240 -0.11 5.26 -16.85
CA ILE A 240 1.34 5.09 -16.69
C ILE A 240 1.93 4.18 -17.78
N ARG A 241 1.24 3.08 -18.10
CA ARG A 241 1.67 2.14 -19.13
C ARG A 241 1.65 2.81 -20.51
N GLU A 242 0.56 3.50 -20.85
CA GLU A 242 0.44 4.25 -22.11
C GLU A 242 1.52 5.32 -22.24
N PHE A 243 1.80 6.04 -21.15
CA PHE A 243 2.88 7.02 -21.10
C PHE A 243 4.24 6.36 -21.40
N ALA A 244 4.56 5.22 -20.78
CA ALA A 244 5.83 4.53 -21.00
C ALA A 244 5.98 4.07 -22.45
N LEU A 245 4.93 3.48 -23.03
CA LEU A 245 4.92 3.05 -24.43
C LEU A 245 5.12 4.23 -25.39
N LYS A 246 4.37 5.32 -25.18
CA LYS A 246 4.43 6.52 -26.04
C LYS A 246 5.81 7.19 -26.02
N ASN A 247 6.51 7.12 -24.89
CA ASN A 247 7.84 7.71 -24.71
C ASN A 247 8.98 6.72 -24.95
N ASN A 248 8.71 5.50 -25.43
CA ASN A 248 9.69 4.44 -25.67
C ASN A 248 10.50 4.04 -24.41
N ILE A 249 9.87 4.05 -23.24
CA ILE A 249 10.46 3.63 -21.95
C ILE A 249 10.03 2.17 -21.66
N ASN A 250 10.19 1.31 -22.65
CA ASN A 250 9.67 -0.07 -22.60
C ASN A 250 10.36 -0.91 -21.52
N GLU A 251 11.60 -0.55 -21.13
CA GLU A 251 12.34 -1.17 -20.04
C GLU A 251 11.70 -0.98 -18.66
N ALA A 252 10.75 -0.04 -18.53
CA ALA A 252 9.98 0.17 -17.31
C ALA A 252 8.74 -0.73 -17.22
N LEU A 253 8.27 -1.35 -18.32
CA LEU A 253 7.00 -2.10 -18.34
C LEU A 253 6.93 -3.22 -17.29
N PRO A 254 7.99 -4.03 -17.07
CA PRO A 254 7.96 -5.03 -16.01
C PRO A 254 7.94 -4.44 -14.59
N ILE A 255 8.57 -3.28 -14.41
CA ILE A 255 8.53 -2.54 -13.14
C ILE A 255 7.12 -1.96 -12.93
N ILE A 256 6.49 -1.43 -13.98
CA ILE A 256 5.10 -0.94 -13.93
C ILE A 256 4.15 -2.08 -13.53
N ALA A 257 4.33 -3.29 -14.06
CA ALA A 257 3.55 -4.46 -13.66
C ALA A 257 3.74 -4.81 -12.17
N TYR A 258 4.98 -4.75 -11.68
CA TYR A 258 5.29 -4.95 -10.26
C TYR A 258 4.65 -3.87 -9.37
N LEU A 259 4.76 -2.60 -9.75
CA LEU A 259 4.12 -1.50 -9.03
C LEU A 259 2.59 -1.63 -9.06
N ARG A 260 1.99 -1.99 -10.21
CA ARG A 260 0.56 -2.25 -10.37
C ARG A 260 0.08 -3.32 -9.40
N TYR A 261 0.82 -4.42 -9.24
CA TYR A 261 0.52 -5.45 -8.25
C TYR A 261 0.52 -4.91 -6.82
N GLY A 262 1.55 -4.13 -6.45
CA GLY A 262 1.64 -3.48 -5.14
C GLY A 262 0.45 -2.55 -4.86
N GLY A 263 0.13 -1.70 -5.82
CA GLY A 263 -1.03 -0.82 -5.76
C GLY A 263 -2.35 -1.58 -5.65
N TYR A 264 -2.55 -2.62 -6.45
CA TYR A 264 -3.76 -3.46 -6.42
C TYR A 264 -3.94 -4.16 -5.07
N ASN A 265 -2.87 -4.67 -4.48
CA ASN A 265 -2.93 -5.27 -3.14
C ASN A 265 -3.32 -4.26 -2.06
N TRP A 266 -2.74 -3.05 -2.10
CA TRP A 266 -3.12 -1.99 -1.18
C TRP A 266 -4.59 -1.59 -1.38
N ASN A 267 -5.05 -1.51 -2.63
CA ASN A 267 -6.45 -1.21 -2.95
C ASN A 267 -7.40 -2.30 -2.42
N LEU A 268 -7.09 -3.58 -2.67
CA LEU A 268 -7.86 -4.72 -2.17
C LEU A 268 -8.06 -4.67 -0.65
N TYR A 269 -7.04 -4.27 0.10
CA TYR A 269 -7.12 -4.20 1.57
C TYR A 269 -8.15 -3.17 2.05
N ARG A 270 -8.29 -2.03 1.36
CA ARG A 270 -9.16 -0.91 1.77
C ARG A 270 -10.56 -0.92 1.14
N LEU A 271 -10.77 -1.64 0.04
CA LEU A 271 -12.06 -1.71 -0.65
C LEU A 271 -13.15 -2.33 0.24
N GLY A 272 -14.40 -1.89 0.03
CA GLY A 272 -15.58 -2.55 0.61
C GLY A 272 -15.68 -4.00 0.13
N GLU A 273 -16.19 -4.90 0.98
CA GLU A 273 -16.31 -6.34 0.68
C GLU A 273 -17.12 -6.60 -0.61
N GLU A 274 -18.12 -5.74 -0.86
CA GLU A 274 -18.98 -5.75 -2.05
C GLU A 274 -18.22 -5.54 -3.36
N TYR A 275 -17.04 -4.89 -3.33
CA TYR A 275 -16.24 -4.60 -4.52
C TYR A 275 -15.06 -5.56 -4.72
N LYS A 276 -14.72 -6.36 -3.70
CA LYS A 276 -13.50 -7.19 -3.72
C LYS A 276 -13.54 -8.28 -4.79
N GLN A 277 -14.68 -8.96 -4.96
CA GLN A 277 -14.79 -10.03 -5.98
C GLN A 277 -14.56 -9.48 -7.38
N GLU A 278 -15.28 -8.41 -7.72
CA GLU A 278 -15.16 -7.73 -9.02
C GLU A 278 -13.74 -7.20 -9.25
N PHE A 279 -13.12 -6.63 -8.21
CA PHE A 279 -11.74 -6.16 -8.31
C PHE A 279 -10.73 -7.31 -8.51
N ILE A 280 -10.89 -8.45 -7.84
CA ILE A 280 -10.04 -9.64 -8.07
C ILE A 280 -10.18 -10.15 -9.51
N GLN A 281 -11.39 -10.12 -10.08
CA GLN A 281 -11.59 -10.46 -11.49
C GLN A 281 -10.86 -9.48 -12.43
N LYS A 282 -10.86 -8.17 -12.10
CA LYS A 282 -10.08 -7.16 -12.82
C LYS A 282 -8.57 -7.41 -12.72
N ILE A 283 -8.05 -7.78 -11.54
CA ILE A 283 -6.63 -8.17 -11.37
C ILE A 283 -6.29 -9.36 -12.28
N SER A 284 -7.11 -10.41 -12.28
CA SER A 284 -6.92 -11.59 -13.13
C SER A 284 -6.86 -11.21 -14.62
N LYS A 285 -7.79 -10.36 -15.07
CA LYS A 285 -7.83 -9.89 -16.46
C LYS A 285 -6.57 -9.10 -16.83
N ASP A 286 -6.20 -8.11 -16.02
CA ASP A 286 -5.08 -7.23 -16.32
C ASP A 286 -3.76 -7.99 -16.34
N PHE A 287 -3.53 -8.90 -15.39
CA PHE A 287 -2.29 -9.66 -15.36
C PHE A 287 -2.20 -10.75 -16.43
N LYS A 288 -3.32 -11.28 -16.94
CA LYS A 288 -3.32 -12.09 -18.16
C LYS A 288 -2.86 -11.28 -19.37
N GLU A 289 -3.34 -10.04 -19.49
CA GLU A 289 -2.93 -9.15 -20.58
C GLU A 289 -1.45 -8.76 -20.49
N ILE A 290 -0.97 -8.38 -19.31
CA ILE A 290 0.45 -8.08 -19.06
C ILE A 290 1.34 -9.29 -19.43
N GLN A 291 0.94 -10.51 -19.06
CA GLN A 291 1.67 -11.72 -19.44
C GLN A 291 1.68 -11.95 -20.95
N ASN A 292 0.52 -11.80 -21.61
CA ASN A 292 0.40 -11.97 -23.06
C ASN A 292 1.22 -10.93 -23.84
N ASN A 293 1.37 -9.72 -23.31
CA ASN A 293 2.15 -8.65 -23.91
C ASN A 293 3.66 -8.77 -23.65
N GLY A 294 4.10 -9.77 -22.86
CA GLY A 294 5.52 -9.92 -22.50
C GLY A 294 6.03 -8.87 -21.52
N GLU A 295 5.12 -8.24 -20.77
CA GLU A 295 5.41 -7.15 -19.83
C GLU A 295 5.59 -7.66 -18.39
N PHE A 296 5.52 -8.98 -18.18
CA PHE A 296 5.66 -9.60 -16.86
C PHE A 296 7.07 -10.16 -16.66
N ASP A 297 7.77 -9.69 -15.63
CA ASP A 297 9.05 -10.26 -15.19
C ASP A 297 8.91 -10.78 -13.74
N PRO A 298 8.90 -12.11 -13.53
CA PRO A 298 8.77 -12.71 -12.20
C PRO A 298 9.88 -12.34 -11.22
N SER A 299 11.05 -11.86 -11.69
CA SER A 299 12.20 -11.55 -10.84
C SER A 299 11.97 -10.37 -9.90
N PHE A 300 11.01 -9.49 -10.21
CA PHE A 300 10.60 -8.40 -9.32
C PHE A 300 9.71 -8.85 -8.16
N PHE A 301 9.21 -10.08 -8.18
CA PHE A 301 8.22 -10.58 -7.22
C PHE A 301 8.83 -11.59 -6.25
N HIS A 302 8.41 -11.54 -4.98
CA HIS A 302 8.67 -12.61 -4.04
C HIS A 302 7.88 -13.88 -4.39
N ALA A 303 8.39 -15.05 -4.00
CA ALA A 303 7.72 -16.34 -4.28
C ALA A 303 6.26 -16.37 -3.81
N THR A 304 5.96 -15.82 -2.63
CA THR A 304 4.59 -15.73 -2.10
C THR A 304 3.71 -14.80 -2.91
N GLN A 305 4.25 -13.71 -3.47
CA GLN A 305 3.51 -12.81 -4.34
C GLN A 305 3.17 -13.49 -5.66
N LEU A 306 4.11 -14.26 -6.23
CA LEU A 306 3.88 -15.04 -7.44
C LEU A 306 2.82 -16.13 -7.23
N GLU A 307 2.82 -16.81 -6.08
CA GLU A 307 1.81 -17.80 -5.72
C GLU A 307 0.41 -17.17 -5.64
N ILE A 308 0.27 -16.04 -4.92
CA ILE A 308 -0.99 -15.30 -4.79
C ILE A 308 -1.48 -14.85 -6.16
N LEU A 309 -0.60 -14.21 -6.93
CA LEU A 309 -0.95 -13.68 -8.25
C LEU A 309 -1.34 -14.81 -9.22
N SER A 310 -0.64 -15.94 -9.19
CA SER A 310 -0.98 -17.13 -9.97
C SER A 310 -2.36 -17.68 -9.60
N ALA A 311 -2.71 -17.72 -8.30
CA ALA A 311 -4.04 -18.15 -7.86
C ALA A 311 -5.15 -17.21 -8.39
N ILE A 312 -4.93 -15.89 -8.32
CA ILE A 312 -5.87 -14.88 -8.85
C ILE A 312 -6.00 -14.99 -10.38
N ILE A 313 -4.89 -15.13 -11.10
CA ILE A 313 -4.88 -15.25 -12.57
C ILE A 313 -5.65 -16.49 -13.01
N ASN A 314 -5.38 -17.65 -12.40
CA ASN A 314 -5.95 -18.91 -12.86
C ASN A 314 -7.43 -19.03 -12.47
N ASN A 315 -7.77 -18.83 -11.19
CA ASN A 315 -9.13 -19.03 -10.67
C ASN A 315 -9.54 -17.88 -9.73
N PRO A 316 -9.87 -16.68 -10.25
CA PRO A 316 -10.19 -15.51 -9.41
C PRO A 316 -11.38 -15.71 -8.49
N ASP A 317 -12.43 -16.43 -8.94
CA ASP A 317 -13.60 -16.73 -8.11
C ASP A 317 -13.28 -17.72 -6.99
N GLU A 318 -12.44 -18.72 -7.25
CA GLU A 318 -11.97 -19.67 -6.23
C GLU A 318 -11.08 -18.96 -5.21
N TYR A 319 -10.15 -18.12 -5.67
CA TYR A 319 -9.32 -17.30 -4.78
C TYR A 319 -10.17 -16.38 -3.90
N TYR A 320 -11.16 -15.69 -4.47
CA TYR A 320 -12.09 -14.87 -3.69
C TYR A 320 -12.87 -15.71 -2.68
N TYR A 321 -13.41 -16.86 -3.10
CA TYR A 321 -14.13 -17.77 -2.21
C TYR A 321 -13.24 -18.28 -1.07
N ASP A 322 -12.01 -18.70 -1.35
CA ASP A 322 -11.07 -19.21 -0.35
C ASP A 322 -10.61 -18.15 0.66
N THR A 323 -10.63 -16.88 0.26
CA THR A 323 -10.21 -15.74 1.09
C THR A 323 -11.37 -15.08 1.85
N THR A 324 -12.59 -15.08 1.31
CA THR A 324 -13.77 -14.42 1.91
C THR A 324 -14.78 -15.38 2.52
N ASN A 325 -14.97 -16.57 1.92
CA ASN A 325 -15.88 -17.62 2.36
C ASN A 325 -15.17 -18.75 3.11
N LYS A 326 -14.06 -18.44 3.79
CA LYS A 326 -13.70 -19.16 5.02
C LYS A 326 -14.33 -18.46 6.22
N PRO A 327 -15.60 -18.73 6.58
CA PRO A 327 -15.92 -18.68 7.99
C PRO A 327 -15.02 -19.71 8.64
N LEU A 328 -14.17 -19.32 9.59
CA LEU A 328 -13.62 -20.30 10.53
C LEU A 328 -14.79 -20.80 11.39
N GLY A 329 -15.56 -21.71 10.82
CA GLY A 329 -16.60 -22.47 11.49
C GLY A 329 -15.98 -23.30 12.60
N ALA A 330 -16.83 -23.91 13.42
CA ALA A 330 -16.39 -24.87 14.41
C ALA A 330 -15.53 -25.99 13.78
N ILE A 331 -15.81 -26.41 12.53
CA ILE A 331 -15.02 -27.40 11.79
C ILE A 331 -13.57 -26.93 11.65
N ASP A 332 -13.36 -25.74 11.09
CA ASP A 332 -12.01 -25.23 10.85
C ASP A 332 -11.30 -24.86 12.14
N LYS A 333 -12.04 -24.41 13.16
CA LYS A 333 -11.48 -24.24 14.50
C LYS A 333 -10.97 -25.55 15.09
N ILE A 334 -11.65 -26.68 14.87
CA ILE A 334 -11.20 -28.00 15.32
C ILE A 334 -10.05 -28.51 14.47
N LYS A 335 -10.08 -28.29 13.14
CA LYS A 335 -8.97 -28.65 12.24
C LYS A 335 -7.70 -27.84 12.53
N ASN A 336 -7.85 -26.61 13.01
CA ASN A 336 -6.74 -25.76 13.46
C ASN A 336 -6.23 -26.08 14.87
N GLN A 337 -6.86 -27.00 15.61
CA GLN A 337 -6.28 -27.47 16.86
C GLN A 337 -5.00 -28.25 16.59
N LEU A 338 -4.01 -28.04 17.46
CA LEU A 338 -2.72 -28.73 17.38
C LEU A 338 -2.88 -30.26 17.29
N SER A 339 -3.86 -30.83 17.98
CA SER A 339 -4.19 -32.26 17.91
C SER A 339 -4.60 -32.72 16.51
N TYR A 340 -5.34 -31.91 15.75
CA TYR A 340 -5.73 -32.29 14.40
C TYR A 340 -4.54 -32.13 13.43
N ARG A 341 -3.81 -31.01 13.50
CA ARG A 341 -2.66 -30.75 12.62
C ARG A 341 -1.57 -31.80 12.74
N LEU A 342 -1.18 -32.15 13.97
CA LEU A 342 -0.17 -33.18 14.22
C LEU A 342 -0.62 -34.55 13.72
N GLY A 343 -1.87 -34.94 14.00
CA GLY A 343 -2.36 -36.23 13.55
C GLY A 343 -2.64 -36.29 12.05
N LEU A 344 -2.98 -35.17 11.41
CA LEU A 344 -3.08 -35.08 9.95
C LEU A 344 -1.70 -35.28 9.31
N CYS A 345 -0.66 -34.64 9.84
CA CYS A 345 0.72 -34.84 9.41
C CYS A 345 1.13 -36.32 9.45
N ILE A 346 0.73 -37.05 10.51
CA ILE A 346 1.01 -38.49 10.66
C ILE A 346 0.19 -39.35 9.69
N VAL A 347 -1.11 -39.06 9.53
CA VAL A 347 -2.01 -39.83 8.64
C VAL A 347 -1.63 -39.65 7.17
N GLN A 348 -1.07 -38.50 6.80
CA GLN A 348 -0.62 -38.21 5.44
C GLN A 348 0.74 -38.84 5.11
N SER A 349 1.52 -39.29 6.09
CA SER A 349 2.77 -40.02 5.85
C SER A 349 2.47 -41.42 5.34
N LYS A 350 2.59 -41.63 4.03
CA LYS A 350 2.23 -42.90 3.36
C LYS A 350 3.44 -43.63 2.79
N SER A 351 4.53 -42.91 2.51
CA SER A 351 5.78 -43.45 1.97
C SER A 351 6.88 -43.57 3.03
N ILE A 352 7.89 -44.39 2.75
CA ILE A 352 9.08 -44.52 3.61
C ILE A 352 9.77 -43.16 3.80
N MET A 353 9.84 -42.35 2.74
CA MET A 353 10.43 -41.01 2.78
C MET A 353 9.63 -40.06 3.69
N ASP A 354 8.30 -40.19 3.73
CA ASP A 354 7.46 -39.42 4.64
C ASP A 354 7.75 -39.75 6.11
N PHE A 355 8.05 -41.02 6.43
CA PHE A 355 8.38 -41.42 7.80
C PHE A 355 9.75 -40.92 8.24
N ILE A 356 10.73 -40.86 7.32
CA ILE A 356 12.06 -40.29 7.60
C ILE A 356 11.95 -38.80 7.92
N THR A 357 11.12 -38.06 7.17
CA THR A 357 10.95 -36.60 7.33
C THR A 357 9.90 -36.21 8.37
N LEU A 358 9.08 -37.16 8.85
CA LEU A 358 8.00 -36.91 9.80
C LEU A 358 8.42 -36.16 11.07
N PRO A 359 9.56 -36.46 11.73
CA PRO A 359 9.99 -35.72 12.91
C PRO A 359 10.17 -34.22 12.65
N ILE A 360 10.79 -33.87 11.52
CA ILE A 360 11.02 -32.47 11.12
C ILE A 360 9.68 -31.78 10.82
N ARG A 361 8.79 -32.46 10.07
CA ARG A 361 7.45 -31.93 9.76
C ARG A 361 6.61 -31.70 11.02
N LEU A 362 6.68 -32.59 12.01
CA LEU A 362 5.98 -32.42 13.28
C LEU A 362 6.52 -31.22 14.08
N ILE A 363 7.83 -30.99 14.06
CA ILE A 363 8.45 -29.81 14.68
C ILE A 363 7.99 -28.53 13.97
N ASN A 364 7.94 -28.50 12.64
CA ASN A 364 7.46 -27.35 11.89
C ASN A 364 6.00 -27.02 12.22
N VAL A 365 5.13 -28.03 12.26
CA VAL A 365 3.71 -27.86 12.67
C VAL A 365 3.58 -27.28 14.08
N LEU A 366 4.46 -27.68 15.01
CA LEU A 366 4.50 -27.10 16.37
C LEU A 366 4.91 -25.63 16.33
N LEU A 367 6.00 -25.31 15.64
CA LEU A 367 6.53 -23.95 15.54
C LEU A 367 5.51 -22.99 14.91
N GLU A 368 4.90 -23.39 13.78
CA GLU A 368 3.83 -22.65 13.11
C GLU A 368 2.64 -22.40 14.04
N TYR A 369 2.15 -23.45 14.71
CA TYR A 369 1.01 -23.33 15.62
C TYR A 369 1.28 -22.37 16.78
N TYR A 370 2.47 -22.41 17.39
CA TYR A 370 2.82 -21.51 18.48
C TYR A 370 3.04 -20.06 18.01
N PHE A 371 3.59 -19.88 16.81
CA PHE A 371 3.72 -18.56 16.19
C PHE A 371 2.34 -17.94 15.92
N GLU A 372 1.44 -18.67 15.25
CA GLU A 372 0.05 -18.24 15.00
C GLU A 372 -0.67 -17.87 16.30
N LYS A 373 -0.52 -18.69 17.35
CA LYS A 373 -1.12 -18.41 18.67
C LYS A 373 -0.57 -17.12 19.28
N LYS A 374 0.73 -16.85 19.15
CA LYS A 374 1.37 -15.62 19.64
C LYS A 374 0.83 -14.39 18.90
N VAL A 375 0.77 -14.44 17.56
CA VAL A 375 0.21 -13.37 16.72
C VAL A 375 -1.26 -13.10 17.08
N LYS A 376 -2.08 -14.15 17.16
CA LYS A 376 -3.49 -14.06 17.51
C LYS A 376 -3.73 -13.43 18.89
N ASN A 377 -2.89 -13.76 19.87
CA ASN A 377 -2.94 -13.14 21.19
C ASN A 377 -2.61 -11.65 21.18
N VAL A 378 -1.68 -11.21 20.32
CA VAL A 378 -1.37 -9.78 20.14
C VAL A 378 -2.55 -9.06 19.50
N ILE A 379 -3.12 -9.61 18.42
CA ILE A 379 -4.31 -9.07 17.76
C ILE A 379 -5.47 -8.93 18.75
N TYR A 380 -5.74 -9.95 19.57
CA TYR A 380 -6.84 -9.92 20.56
C TYR A 380 -6.63 -8.98 21.74
N LYS A 381 -5.38 -8.56 22.00
CA LYS A 381 -5.08 -7.50 22.96
C LYS A 381 -5.34 -6.13 22.34
N MET A 382 -5.04 -5.96 21.06
CA MET A 382 -5.24 -4.70 20.32
C MET A 382 -6.70 -4.48 19.94
N GLN A 383 -7.42 -5.55 19.62
CA GLN A 383 -8.80 -5.54 19.09
C GLN A 383 -9.62 -6.67 19.76
N PRO A 384 -10.14 -6.45 20.97
CA PRO A 384 -10.91 -7.45 21.72
C PRO A 384 -12.15 -7.96 20.98
N GLU A 385 -12.76 -7.14 20.13
CA GLU A 385 -13.91 -7.44 19.29
C GLU A 385 -13.64 -8.52 18.24
N LEU A 386 -12.38 -8.75 17.88
CA LEU A 386 -11.97 -9.83 16.97
C LEU A 386 -11.88 -11.19 17.68
N LYS A 387 -12.11 -11.26 18.99
CA LYS A 387 -12.17 -12.54 19.70
C LYS A 387 -13.26 -13.41 19.11
N SER A 388 -12.83 -14.59 18.71
CA SER A 388 -13.71 -15.66 18.28
C SER A 388 -14.81 -15.94 19.31
N LYS A 389 -16.06 -16.10 18.85
CA LYS A 389 -17.17 -16.63 19.66
C LYS A 389 -16.82 -18.03 20.22
N PRO A 390 -17.46 -18.48 21.32
CA PRO A 390 -17.49 -19.88 21.73
C PRO A 390 -17.77 -20.80 20.54
N ILE A 391 -17.14 -21.98 20.51
CA ILE A 391 -17.18 -22.85 19.32
C ILE A 391 -18.58 -23.43 19.09
N GLU A 392 -19.37 -23.52 20.15
CA GLU A 392 -20.78 -23.94 20.20
C GLU A 392 -21.72 -22.97 19.46
N GLU A 393 -21.32 -21.71 19.32
CA GLU A 393 -22.13 -20.67 18.67
C GLU A 393 -22.00 -20.66 17.14
N TYR A 394 -21.21 -21.56 16.57
CA TYR A 394 -21.03 -21.67 15.11
C TYR A 394 -22.04 -22.65 14.51
N ALA A 395 -22.60 -22.29 13.36
CA ALA A 395 -23.65 -23.05 12.69
C ALA A 395 -23.25 -24.50 12.35
N ASP A 396 -21.95 -24.75 12.18
CA ASP A 396 -21.37 -26.06 11.86
C ASP A 396 -20.87 -26.83 13.10
N TYR A 397 -21.23 -26.43 14.33
CA TYR A 397 -20.75 -27.05 15.57
C TYR A 397 -20.93 -28.56 15.63
N TYR A 398 -22.12 -29.06 15.27
CA TYR A 398 -22.41 -30.50 15.32
C TYR A 398 -21.61 -31.29 14.29
N GLU A 399 -21.36 -30.73 13.11
CA GLU A 399 -20.47 -31.32 12.11
C GLU A 399 -19.00 -31.28 12.57
N ALA A 400 -18.61 -30.23 13.28
CA ALA A 400 -17.30 -30.11 13.90
C ALA A 400 -17.03 -31.21 14.94
N LEU A 401 -18.05 -31.64 15.70
CA LEU A 401 -17.91 -32.77 16.63
C LEU A 401 -17.53 -34.08 15.91
N LYS A 402 -17.93 -34.26 14.65
CA LYS A 402 -17.53 -35.42 13.85
C LYS A 402 -16.03 -35.39 13.54
N ILE A 403 -15.45 -34.21 13.35
CA ILE A 403 -13.99 -34.04 13.17
C ILE A 403 -13.21 -34.50 14.40
N LYS A 404 -13.74 -34.32 15.63
CA LYS A 404 -13.10 -34.85 16.84
C LYS A 404 -13.07 -36.38 16.89
N LYS A 405 -13.96 -37.05 16.15
CA LYS A 405 -13.99 -38.50 16.01
C LYS A 405 -13.11 -39.01 14.84
N HIS A 406 -12.61 -38.12 13.99
CA HIS A 406 -11.72 -38.44 12.85
C HIS A 406 -10.38 -38.99 13.33
N LEU A 407 -9.78 -39.88 12.52
CA LEU A 407 -8.51 -40.55 12.86
C LEU A 407 -7.38 -39.56 13.15
N SER A 408 -7.24 -38.51 12.33
CA SER A 408 -6.24 -37.46 12.54
C SER A 408 -6.39 -36.79 13.90
N TYR A 409 -7.62 -36.47 14.33
CA TYR A 409 -7.83 -35.86 15.65
C TYR A 409 -7.47 -36.83 16.79
N LYS A 410 -7.92 -38.09 16.70
CA LYS A 410 -7.63 -39.13 17.71
C LYS A 410 -6.13 -39.41 17.83
N ILE A 411 -5.42 -39.45 16.70
CA ILE A 411 -3.97 -39.69 16.63
C ILE A 411 -3.21 -38.53 17.29
N GLY A 412 -3.41 -37.29 16.83
CA GLY A 412 -2.61 -36.18 17.38
C GLY A 412 -3.01 -35.82 18.81
N LYS A 413 -4.27 -36.04 19.23
CA LYS A 413 -4.68 -35.96 20.64
C LYS A 413 -3.92 -36.97 21.50
N THR A 414 -3.75 -38.20 21.02
CA THR A 414 -2.99 -39.23 21.73
C THR A 414 -1.50 -38.93 21.76
N LEU A 415 -0.93 -38.41 20.68
CA LEU A 415 0.46 -37.95 20.64
C LEU A 415 0.72 -36.88 21.71
N LEU A 416 -0.15 -35.86 21.78
CA LEU A 416 -0.02 -34.80 22.78
C LEU A 416 -0.16 -35.32 24.22
N LYS A 417 -1.02 -36.32 24.46
CA LYS A 417 -1.25 -36.90 25.79
C LYS A 417 -0.14 -37.86 26.22
N HIS A 418 0.47 -38.57 25.27
CA HIS A 418 1.38 -39.69 25.53
C HIS A 418 2.61 -39.67 24.60
N PRO A 419 3.40 -38.58 24.54
CA PRO A 419 4.43 -38.39 23.51
C PRO A 419 5.46 -39.52 23.46
N PHE A 420 5.90 -40.02 24.62
CA PHE A 420 6.92 -41.08 24.72
C PHE A 420 6.39 -42.50 24.52
N THR A 421 5.08 -42.73 24.69
CA THR A 421 4.46 -44.06 24.51
C THR A 421 3.50 -44.12 23.33
N PHE A 422 3.47 -43.06 22.52
CA PHE A 422 2.53 -42.88 21.43
C PHE A 422 2.61 -44.00 20.40
N ILE A 423 3.83 -44.41 20.02
CA ILE A 423 4.05 -45.41 18.97
C ILE A 423 3.38 -46.76 19.29
N PHE A 424 3.35 -47.14 20.57
CA PHE A 424 2.71 -48.38 21.04
C PHE A 424 1.18 -48.30 21.05
N ARG A 425 0.61 -47.09 20.93
CA ARG A 425 -0.84 -46.83 21.02
C ARG A 425 -1.50 -46.65 19.66
N ILE A 426 -0.73 -46.43 18.59
CA ILE A 426 -1.24 -46.18 17.22
C ILE A 426 -2.16 -47.30 16.74
N ASN A 427 -1.73 -48.56 16.90
CA ASN A 427 -2.49 -49.73 16.45
C ASN A 427 -3.85 -49.86 17.15
N THR A 428 -3.91 -49.53 18.45
CA THR A 428 -5.15 -49.55 19.23
C THR A 428 -6.12 -48.48 18.74
N ILE A 429 -5.63 -47.25 18.55
CA ILE A 429 -6.43 -46.12 18.03
C ILE A 429 -7.02 -46.43 16.66
N TYR A 430 -6.21 -47.03 15.78
CA TYR A 430 -6.66 -47.39 14.43
C TYR A 430 -7.72 -48.50 14.44
N LYS A 431 -7.57 -49.51 15.31
CA LYS A 431 -8.58 -50.57 15.49
C LYS A 431 -9.89 -50.02 16.04
N GLU A 432 -9.84 -49.15 17.03
CA GLU A 432 -11.01 -48.47 17.60
C GLU A 432 -11.72 -47.61 16.55
N TYR A 433 -10.97 -46.80 15.80
CA TYR A 433 -11.51 -45.99 14.71
C TYR A 433 -12.23 -46.85 13.65
N LYS A 434 -11.63 -47.96 13.20
CA LYS A 434 -12.27 -48.89 12.26
C LYS A 434 -13.52 -49.56 12.82
N LYS A 435 -13.53 -49.88 14.11
CA LYS A 435 -14.69 -50.49 14.79
C LYS A 435 -15.85 -49.51 14.86
N ASP A 436 -15.58 -48.28 15.28
CA ASP A 436 -16.57 -47.20 15.31
C ASP A 436 -17.16 -46.97 13.91
N ALA A 437 -16.32 -47.05 12.86
CA ALA A 437 -16.71 -46.79 11.46
C ALA A 437 -17.64 -47.85 10.89
N LYS A 438 -17.54 -49.10 11.36
CA LYS A 438 -18.42 -50.21 10.98
C LYS A 438 -19.79 -50.18 11.68
N ASN A 439 -19.89 -49.53 12.84
CA ASN A 439 -21.11 -49.53 13.66
C ASN A 439 -22.04 -48.33 13.36
N ASN A 440 -21.83 -47.59 12.25
CA ASN A 440 -22.57 -46.36 11.91
C ASN A 440 -22.67 -45.35 13.07
N ILE A 441 -21.61 -45.22 13.88
CA ILE A 441 -21.50 -44.20 14.95
C ILE A 441 -21.10 -42.82 14.38
N TYR A 442 -21.09 -42.69 13.04
CA TYR A 442 -20.52 -41.59 12.25
C TYR A 442 -21.53 -40.95 11.33
#